data_AF-A0A4S9SSH5-F1
#
_entry.id   AF-A0A4S9SSH5-F1
#
_cell.length_a   1.000
_cell.length_b   1.000
_cell.length_c   1.000
_cell.angle_alpha   90.00
_cell.angle_beta   90.00
_cell.angle_gamma   90.00
#
_symmetry.space_group_name_H-M   'P 1'
#
loop_
_entity.id
_entity.type
_entity.pdbx_description
1 polymer ?
#
loop_
_entity_poly.entity_id
_entity_poly.type
_entity_poly.pdbx_seq_one_letter_code
_entity_poly.pdbx_strand_id
1 'polypeptide(L)'
;MAEEENQPRNRKERRAAAKESGKHPSTATINAAGHIPLSQPDRTGPKGKTLLEIADERTSALQGMMASGQPFEKSLGDGLARDENGRVLLPAKDDDEEAVIGPVGESFFLATSLAMVHFTLDVLVFNQHAQEISWPAIIQRTAIAYPILFLIVYMMKSEMANRFQTLKQLFCLSVAIASGCYMIYAGNTYDYFAVMKQAPPL
;
A
#
# COMPACT_ATOMS: atom_id res chain seq x y z
N MET A 1 -9.26 -64.20 -0.58
CA MET A 1 -10.29 -63.15 -0.67
C MET A 1 -9.69 -61.94 0.03
N ALA A 2 -9.02 -61.07 -0.73
CA ALA A 2 -8.22 -59.98 -0.19
C ALA A 2 -9.04 -58.69 -0.32
N GLU A 3 -9.36 -58.06 0.80
CA GLU A 3 -10.06 -56.79 0.86
C GLU A 3 -9.10 -55.69 0.35
N GLU A 4 -9.44 -55.08 -0.79
CA GLU A 4 -8.77 -53.90 -1.32
C GLU A 4 -9.08 -52.69 -0.43
N GLU A 5 -8.12 -52.32 0.42
CA GLU A 5 -8.22 -51.12 1.25
C GLU A 5 -8.06 -49.86 0.36
N ASN A 6 -9.19 -49.24 0.03
CA ASN A 6 -9.29 -48.09 -0.86
C ASN A 6 -8.65 -46.84 -0.24
N GLN A 7 -7.41 -46.52 -0.65
CA GLN A 7 -6.64 -45.42 -0.06
C GLN A 7 -7.07 -44.04 -0.64
N PRO A 8 -7.45 -43.05 0.20
CA PRO A 8 -8.04 -41.79 -0.26
C PRO A 8 -7.05 -40.92 -1.04
N ARG A 9 -7.45 -40.53 -2.27
CA ARG A 9 -6.58 -39.91 -3.28
C ARG A 9 -6.43 -38.40 -3.14
N ASN A 10 -7.36 -37.71 -2.48
CA ASN A 10 -7.32 -36.24 -2.38
C ASN A 10 -7.23 -35.72 -0.94
N ARG A 11 -6.55 -34.58 -0.71
CA ARG A 11 -6.33 -33.98 0.63
C ARG A 11 -7.64 -33.78 1.41
N LYS A 12 -8.73 -33.50 0.71
CA LYS A 12 -10.07 -33.32 1.30
C LYS A 12 -10.67 -34.63 1.79
N GLU A 13 -10.52 -35.70 1.02
CA GLU A 13 -10.96 -37.06 1.39
C GLU A 13 -10.10 -37.64 2.51
N ARG A 14 -8.78 -37.38 2.47
CA ARG A 14 -7.86 -37.74 3.56
C ARG A 14 -8.23 -37.07 4.89
N ARG A 15 -8.77 -35.86 4.85
CA ARG A 15 -9.25 -35.13 6.04
C ARG A 15 -10.62 -35.63 6.49
N ALA A 16 -11.49 -36.02 5.57
CA ALA A 16 -12.80 -36.60 5.91
C ALA A 16 -12.65 -37.98 6.57
N ALA A 17 -11.83 -38.87 6.00
CA ALA A 17 -11.57 -40.19 6.56
C ALA A 17 -10.83 -40.13 7.91
N ALA A 18 -9.93 -39.17 8.11
CA ALA A 18 -9.28 -38.92 9.41
C ALA A 18 -10.24 -38.38 10.47
N LYS A 19 -11.34 -37.74 10.04
CA LYS A 19 -12.38 -37.21 10.94
C LYS A 19 -13.38 -38.31 11.33
N GLU A 20 -13.70 -39.24 10.44
CA GLU A 20 -14.53 -40.41 10.74
C GLU A 20 -13.83 -41.45 11.62
N SER A 21 -12.54 -41.69 11.39
CA SER A 21 -11.75 -42.65 12.20
C SER A 21 -11.26 -42.10 13.54
N GLY A 22 -11.47 -40.81 13.82
CA GLY A 22 -11.09 -40.14 15.08
C GLY A 22 -9.59 -40.09 15.39
N LYS A 23 -8.74 -40.68 14.56
CA LYS A 23 -7.27 -40.67 14.68
C LYS A 23 -6.69 -39.91 13.49
N HIS A 24 -6.08 -38.77 13.77
CA HIS A 24 -5.25 -38.09 12.77
C HIS A 24 -4.07 -39.02 12.42
N PRO A 25 -3.68 -39.18 11.14
CA PRO A 25 -2.57 -40.05 10.75
C PRO A 25 -1.22 -39.59 11.30
N SER A 26 -1.13 -38.34 11.78
CA SER A 26 0.02 -37.79 12.50
C SER A 26 0.05 -38.13 14.00
N THR A 27 -0.98 -38.81 14.52
CA THR A 27 -1.15 -39.14 15.95
C THR A 27 -1.15 -40.65 16.21
N ALA A 28 -0.58 -41.44 15.30
CA ALA A 28 -0.20 -42.81 15.63
C ALA A 28 0.96 -42.75 16.64
N THR A 29 0.70 -43.09 17.90
CA THR A 29 1.75 -43.16 18.92
C THR A 29 2.75 -44.25 18.52
N ILE A 30 3.93 -43.84 18.04
CA ILE A 30 4.98 -44.76 17.61
C ILE A 30 5.71 -45.25 18.87
N ASN A 31 5.15 -46.26 19.52
CA ASN A 31 5.67 -46.75 20.81
C ASN A 31 6.87 -47.71 20.67
N ALA A 32 7.26 -48.10 19.46
CA ALA A 32 8.46 -48.90 19.19
C ALA A 32 8.92 -48.79 17.73
N ALA A 33 10.24 -48.87 17.49
CA ALA A 33 10.87 -48.71 16.17
C ALA A 33 10.41 -49.74 15.11
N GLY A 34 9.89 -50.90 15.54
CA GLY A 34 9.39 -51.94 14.63
C GLY A 34 8.02 -51.66 14.00
N HIS A 35 7.30 -50.61 14.44
CA HIS A 35 5.98 -50.26 13.90
C HIS A 35 6.05 -49.14 12.83
N ILE A 36 7.26 -48.78 12.40
CA ILE A 36 7.47 -47.86 11.28
C ILE A 36 7.35 -48.71 10.00
N PRO A 37 6.32 -48.53 9.16
CA PRO A 37 6.24 -49.24 7.89
C PRO A 37 7.43 -48.82 7.02
N LEU A 38 8.42 -49.72 6.87
CA LEU A 38 9.62 -49.52 6.04
C LEU A 38 9.36 -49.81 4.56
N SER A 39 8.14 -49.55 4.06
CA SER A 39 7.85 -49.65 2.64
C SER A 39 8.40 -48.42 1.93
N GLN A 40 9.18 -48.64 0.88
CA GLN A 40 9.62 -47.54 0.03
C GLN A 40 8.39 -46.95 -0.68
N PRO A 41 8.27 -45.60 -0.74
CA PRO A 41 7.23 -44.97 -1.52
C PRO A 41 7.27 -45.48 -2.96
N ASP A 42 6.10 -45.77 -3.54
CA ASP A 42 5.97 -46.14 -4.95
C ASP A 42 6.64 -45.05 -5.81
N ARG A 43 7.73 -45.42 -6.49
CA ARG A 43 8.51 -44.54 -7.37
C ARG A 43 8.07 -44.63 -8.83
N THR A 44 7.00 -45.35 -9.12
CA THR A 44 6.43 -45.33 -10.47
C THR A 44 6.01 -43.90 -10.79
N GLY A 45 6.42 -43.43 -11.97
CA GLY A 45 6.20 -42.06 -12.42
C GLY A 45 4.72 -41.69 -12.45
N PRO A 46 4.41 -40.40 -12.62
CA PRO A 46 3.04 -39.90 -12.55
C PRO A 46 2.11 -40.66 -13.51
N LYS A 47 1.05 -41.27 -12.96
CA LYS A 47 0.05 -42.07 -13.71
C LYS A 47 -0.94 -41.20 -14.51
N GLY A 48 -0.74 -39.88 -14.52
CA GLY A 48 -1.61 -38.91 -15.19
C GLY A 48 -0.79 -37.72 -15.69
N LYS A 49 -1.47 -36.80 -16.39
CA LYS A 49 -0.85 -35.62 -17.01
C LYS A 49 0.10 -34.93 -16.04
N THR A 50 1.33 -34.71 -16.49
CA THR A 50 2.33 -34.01 -15.68
C THR A 50 1.94 -32.55 -15.50
N LEU A 51 2.41 -31.92 -14.42
CA LEU A 51 2.17 -30.47 -14.22
C LEU A 51 2.76 -29.63 -15.35
N LEU A 52 3.83 -30.13 -16.00
CA LEU A 52 4.42 -29.52 -17.19
C LEU A 52 3.45 -29.60 -18.38
N GLU A 53 2.89 -30.78 -18.67
CA GLU A 53 1.88 -30.92 -19.74
C GLU A 53 0.64 -30.06 -19.50
N ILE A 54 0.21 -29.92 -18.24
CA ILE A 54 -0.92 -29.05 -17.89
C ILE A 54 -0.55 -27.56 -18.08
N ALA A 55 0.68 -27.16 -17.76
CA ALA A 55 1.14 -25.80 -17.99
C ALA A 55 1.25 -25.47 -19.48
N ASP A 56 1.76 -26.40 -20.29
CA ASP A 56 1.86 -26.26 -21.74
C ASP A 56 0.46 -26.20 -22.40
N GLU A 57 -0.49 -27.00 -21.92
CA GLU A 57 -1.89 -26.94 -22.36
C GLU A 57 -2.54 -25.58 -22.02
N ARG A 58 -2.28 -25.05 -20.82
CA ARG A 58 -2.81 -23.74 -20.39
C ARG A 58 -2.18 -22.58 -21.15
N THR A 59 -0.88 -22.61 -21.37
CA THR A 59 -0.17 -21.55 -22.11
C THR A 59 -0.55 -21.52 -23.58
N SER A 60 -0.68 -22.69 -24.22
CA SER A 60 -1.17 -22.80 -25.61
C SER A 60 -2.62 -22.34 -25.76
N ALA A 61 -3.50 -22.65 -24.80
CA ALA A 61 -4.86 -22.14 -24.77
C ALA A 61 -4.91 -20.60 -24.61
N LEU A 62 -4.09 -20.04 -23.72
CA LEU A 62 -3.93 -18.58 -23.55
C LEU A 62 -3.42 -17.92 -24.83
N GLN A 63 -2.45 -18.53 -25.52
CA GLN A 63 -1.91 -18.03 -26.78
C GLN A 63 -2.98 -18.02 -27.88
N GLY A 64 -3.80 -19.06 -27.98
CA GLY A 64 -4.93 -19.12 -28.91
C GLY A 64 -5.99 -18.04 -28.61
N MET A 65 -6.28 -17.80 -27.34
CA MET A 65 -7.23 -16.75 -26.89
C MET A 65 -6.67 -15.32 -27.04
N MET A 66 -5.35 -15.16 -26.97
CA MET A 66 -4.66 -13.90 -27.24
C MET A 66 -4.75 -13.50 -28.72
N ALA A 67 -4.68 -14.48 -29.64
CA ALA A 67 -4.86 -14.25 -31.06
C ALA A 67 -6.30 -13.83 -31.43
N SER A 68 -7.30 -14.23 -30.65
CA SER A 68 -8.69 -13.79 -30.78
C SER A 68 -9.01 -12.49 -30.00
N GLY A 69 -8.01 -11.85 -29.38
CA GLY A 69 -8.16 -10.56 -28.69
C GLY A 69 -8.92 -10.61 -27.36
N GLN A 70 -9.19 -11.80 -26.81
CA GLN A 70 -9.87 -11.99 -25.53
C GLN A 70 -9.14 -13.07 -24.71
N PRO A 71 -8.01 -12.73 -24.06
CA PRO A 71 -7.18 -13.70 -23.35
C PRO A 71 -7.81 -14.26 -22.06
N PHE A 72 -8.90 -13.65 -21.56
CA PHE A 72 -9.58 -14.08 -20.34
C PHE A 72 -11.09 -14.12 -20.57
N GLU A 73 -11.73 -15.21 -20.13
CA GLU A 73 -13.18 -15.34 -20.13
C GLU A 73 -13.76 -14.27 -19.19
N LYS A 74 -14.52 -13.32 -19.77
CA LYS A 74 -14.97 -12.11 -19.07
C LYS A 74 -15.95 -12.39 -17.92
N SER A 75 -16.55 -13.57 -17.90
CA SER A 75 -17.36 -14.06 -16.79
C SER A 75 -17.18 -15.57 -16.62
N LEU A 76 -16.78 -16.00 -15.43
CA LEU A 76 -16.79 -17.41 -15.06
C LEU A 76 -18.02 -17.64 -14.18
N GLY A 77 -19.12 -18.16 -14.74
CA GLY A 77 -20.32 -18.75 -14.06
C GLY A 77 -21.07 -17.94 -12.99
N ASP A 78 -20.48 -16.87 -12.48
CA ASP A 78 -20.84 -16.07 -11.31
C ASP A 78 -21.24 -14.64 -11.73
N GLY A 79 -21.22 -14.35 -13.04
CA GLY A 79 -21.68 -13.09 -13.61
C GLY A 79 -20.81 -11.85 -13.32
N LEU A 80 -19.72 -11.98 -12.57
CA LEU A 80 -18.84 -10.86 -12.21
C LEU A 80 -17.76 -10.63 -13.27
N ALA A 81 -17.64 -9.38 -13.74
CA ALA A 81 -16.59 -8.96 -14.66
C ALA A 81 -15.21 -9.04 -13.98
N ARG A 82 -14.17 -9.38 -14.73
CA ARG A 82 -12.79 -9.46 -14.23
C ARG A 82 -11.83 -8.67 -15.13
N ASP A 83 -10.79 -8.12 -14.52
CA ASP A 83 -9.69 -7.42 -15.18
C ASP A 83 -8.70 -8.42 -15.84
N GLU A 84 -7.81 -7.93 -16.70
CA GLU A 84 -6.72 -8.68 -17.36
C GLU A 84 -5.80 -9.42 -16.38
N ASN A 85 -5.81 -9.00 -15.11
CA ASN A 85 -5.07 -9.62 -14.01
C ASN A 85 -5.88 -10.66 -13.20
N GLY A 86 -7.08 -11.04 -13.67
CA GLY A 86 -7.96 -12.02 -13.02
C GLY A 86 -8.64 -11.53 -11.74
N ARG A 87 -8.51 -10.24 -11.42
CA ARG A 87 -9.19 -9.59 -10.28
C ARG A 87 -10.65 -9.37 -10.62
N VAL A 88 -11.54 -9.65 -9.67
CA VAL A 88 -12.96 -9.35 -9.77
C VAL A 88 -13.13 -7.85 -9.81
N LEU A 89 -13.59 -7.34 -10.96
CA LEU A 89 -14.16 -6.01 -11.06
C LEU A 89 -15.53 -6.10 -10.40
N LEU A 90 -15.51 -6.08 -9.06
CA LEU A 90 -16.68 -5.63 -8.31
C LEU A 90 -17.06 -4.28 -8.94
N PRO A 91 -18.35 -3.98 -9.19
CA PRO A 91 -18.72 -2.62 -9.53
C PRO A 91 -18.07 -1.76 -8.46
N ALA A 92 -17.12 -0.91 -8.88
CA ALA A 92 -16.54 0.07 -8.00
C ALA A 92 -17.74 0.83 -7.46
N LYS A 93 -18.08 0.56 -6.20
CA LYS A 93 -19.00 1.41 -5.49
C LYS A 93 -18.32 2.76 -5.56
N ASP A 94 -18.95 3.71 -6.23
CA ASP A 94 -18.35 4.99 -6.58
C ASP A 94 -17.46 5.46 -5.42
N ASP A 95 -16.16 5.62 -5.68
CA ASP A 95 -15.13 5.96 -4.67
C ASP A 95 -15.44 7.30 -3.95
N ASP A 96 -16.50 7.99 -4.37
CA ASP A 96 -17.10 9.15 -3.73
C ASP A 96 -17.73 8.84 -2.35
N GLU A 97 -18.05 7.57 -2.04
CA GLU A 97 -18.67 7.20 -0.76
C GLU A 97 -17.70 6.69 0.33
N GLU A 98 -16.43 6.37 0.01
CA GLU A 98 -15.49 5.79 0.99
C GLU A 98 -14.48 6.80 1.59
N ALA A 99 -14.41 8.02 1.05
CA ALA A 99 -13.76 9.13 1.75
C ALA A 99 -14.70 9.64 2.88
N VAL A 100 -14.66 9.00 4.06
CA VAL A 100 -15.39 9.42 5.28
C VAL A 100 -15.22 10.92 5.57
N ILE A 101 -14.10 11.49 5.10
CA ILE A 101 -13.76 12.89 5.18
C ILE A 101 -13.43 13.35 3.75
N GLY A 102 -14.33 14.13 3.11
CA GLY A 102 -14.11 14.63 1.75
C GLY A 102 -12.83 15.49 1.59
N PRO A 103 -12.47 15.92 0.36
CA PRO A 103 -11.21 16.61 0.06
C PRO A 103 -10.92 17.82 0.97
N VAL A 104 -11.97 18.54 1.36
CA VAL A 104 -11.90 19.67 2.29
C VAL A 104 -11.48 19.23 3.69
N GLY A 105 -12.09 18.16 4.21
CA GLY A 105 -11.84 17.72 5.59
C GLY A 105 -10.45 17.14 5.76
N GLU A 106 -9.95 16.37 4.78
CA GLU A 106 -8.59 15.83 4.87
C GLU A 106 -7.55 16.96 4.74
N SER A 107 -7.84 17.99 3.93
CA SER A 107 -7.02 19.21 3.87
C SER A 107 -7.03 19.98 5.20
N PHE A 108 -8.17 20.03 5.89
CA PHE A 108 -8.29 20.65 7.21
C PHE A 108 -7.44 19.94 8.27
N PHE A 109 -7.49 18.61 8.34
CA PHE A 109 -6.69 17.84 9.30
C PHE A 109 -5.19 18.02 9.05
N LEU A 110 -4.76 17.94 7.79
CA LEU A 110 -3.36 18.13 7.43
C LEU A 110 -2.89 19.57 7.68
N ALA A 111 -3.69 20.58 7.31
CA ALA A 111 -3.39 21.98 7.58
C ALA A 111 -3.29 22.26 9.08
N THR A 112 -4.18 21.67 9.89
CA THR A 112 -4.13 21.79 11.36
C THR A 112 -2.85 21.18 11.93
N SER A 113 -2.45 19.99 11.45
CA SER A 113 -1.19 19.37 11.87
C SER A 113 0.02 20.24 11.50
N LEU A 114 0.04 20.80 10.29
CA LEU A 114 1.11 21.70 9.84
C LEU A 114 1.15 23.01 10.64
N ALA A 115 -0.01 23.56 10.99
CA ALA A 115 -0.11 24.74 11.83
C ALA A 115 0.40 24.49 13.26
N MET A 116 0.17 23.31 13.82
CA MET A 116 0.76 22.89 15.11
C MET A 116 2.28 22.84 15.06
N VAL A 117 2.85 22.33 13.96
CA VAL A 117 4.31 22.35 13.75
C VAL A 117 4.83 23.79 13.63
N HIS A 118 4.17 24.63 12.85
CA HIS A 118 4.54 26.05 12.70
C HIS A 118 4.51 26.78 14.04
N PHE A 119 3.45 26.59 14.84
CA PHE A 119 3.34 27.15 16.18
C PHE A 119 4.47 26.67 17.11
N THR A 120 4.78 25.38 17.08
CA THR A 120 5.83 24.78 17.91
C THR A 120 7.21 25.32 17.54
N LEU A 121 7.49 25.48 16.23
CA LEU A 121 8.72 26.07 15.74
C LEU A 121 8.85 27.54 16.17
N ASP A 122 7.76 28.31 16.11
CA ASP A 122 7.78 29.72 16.55
C ASP A 122 8.06 29.81 18.06
N VAL A 123 7.44 28.96 18.89
CA VAL A 123 7.76 28.86 20.33
C VAL A 123 9.23 28.48 20.57
N LEU A 124 9.78 27.56 19.78
CA LEU A 124 11.18 27.16 19.90
C LEU A 124 12.14 28.30 19.56
N VAL A 125 11.82 29.12 18.55
CA VAL A 125 12.61 30.30 18.16
C VAL A 125 12.70 31.30 19.32
N PHE A 126 11.59 31.60 20.01
CA PHE A 126 11.61 32.48 21.19
C PHE A 126 12.49 31.92 22.32
N ASN A 127 12.44 30.60 22.55
CA ASN A 127 13.31 29.94 23.53
C ASN A 127 14.79 29.94 23.13
N GLN A 128 15.09 29.75 21.83
CA GLN A 128 16.46 29.77 21.32
C GLN A 128 17.12 31.15 21.43
N HIS A 129 16.33 32.22 21.32
CA HIS A 129 16.81 33.59 21.45
C HIS A 129 16.67 34.17 22.88
N ALA A 130 16.29 33.36 23.86
CA ALA A 130 16.09 33.77 25.25
C ALA A 130 15.21 35.01 25.41
N GLN A 131 14.18 35.15 24.56
CA GLN A 131 13.26 36.28 24.58
C GLN A 131 12.05 36.02 25.48
N GLU A 132 11.41 37.08 25.97
CA GLU A 132 10.11 36.95 26.62
C GLU A 132 9.05 36.43 25.64
N ILE A 133 8.36 35.36 26.01
CA ILE A 133 7.38 34.69 25.15
C ILE A 133 6.17 35.61 24.98
N SER A 134 6.05 36.21 23.79
CA SER A 134 4.91 37.02 23.40
C SER A 134 3.80 36.16 22.77
N TRP A 135 2.97 35.55 23.62
CA TRP A 135 1.83 34.73 23.17
C TRP A 135 0.93 35.39 22.10
N PRO A 136 0.60 36.70 22.20
CA PRO A 136 -0.25 37.34 21.19
C PRO A 136 0.42 37.36 19.80
N ALA A 137 1.74 37.56 19.74
CA ALA A 137 2.46 37.62 18.49
C ALA A 137 2.54 36.23 17.82
N ILE A 138 2.80 35.19 18.62
CA ILE A 138 2.87 33.79 18.15
C ILE A 138 1.52 33.34 17.61
N ILE A 139 0.45 33.63 18.35
CA ILE A 139 -0.92 33.29 17.94
C ILE A 139 -1.28 34.05 16.65
N GLN A 140 -0.96 35.35 16.57
CA GLN A 140 -1.25 36.16 15.38
C GLN A 140 -0.51 35.64 14.15
N ARG A 141 0.78 35.31 14.26
CA ARG A 141 1.58 34.75 13.16
C ARG A 141 1.03 33.42 12.68
N THR A 142 0.72 32.53 13.62
CA THR A 142 0.12 31.23 13.32
C THR A 142 -1.26 31.38 12.67
N ALA A 143 -2.07 32.33 13.13
CA ALA A 143 -3.39 32.61 12.56
C ALA A 143 -3.30 33.18 11.13
N ILE A 144 -2.29 34.01 10.82
CA ILE A 144 -2.05 34.53 9.46
C ILE A 144 -1.52 33.40 8.55
N ALA A 145 -0.67 32.52 9.05
CA ALA A 145 -0.11 31.41 8.28
C ALA A 145 -1.14 30.31 7.99
N TYR A 146 -2.08 30.06 8.91
CA TYR A 146 -3.09 29.00 8.79
C TYR A 146 -3.87 28.99 7.45
N PRO A 147 -4.50 30.10 7.00
CA PRO A 147 -5.25 30.10 5.74
C PRO A 147 -4.35 29.88 4.52
N ILE A 148 -3.09 30.32 4.57
CA ILE A 148 -2.11 30.11 3.49
C ILE A 148 -1.78 28.62 3.40
N LEU A 149 -1.47 27.98 4.53
CA LEU A 149 -1.18 26.55 4.59
C LEU A 149 -2.40 25.71 4.18
N PHE A 150 -3.58 26.08 4.64
CA PHE A 150 -4.83 25.44 4.25
C PHE A 150 -5.06 25.53 2.74
N LEU A 151 -4.86 26.71 2.13
CA LEU A 151 -5.03 26.90 0.69
C LEU A 151 -4.01 26.09 -0.12
N ILE A 152 -2.74 26.07 0.29
CA ILE A 152 -1.69 25.28 -0.39
C ILE A 152 -2.03 23.79 -0.33
N VAL A 153 -2.39 23.28 0.86
CA VAL A 153 -2.75 21.87 1.05
C VAL A 153 -4.00 21.53 0.26
N TYR A 154 -5.05 22.35 0.35
CA TYR A 154 -6.30 22.15 -0.38
C TYR A 154 -6.07 22.15 -1.88
N MET A 155 -5.28 23.09 -2.41
CA MET A 155 -4.96 23.15 -3.83
C MET A 155 -4.15 21.92 -4.28
N MET A 156 -3.24 21.43 -3.45
CA MET A 156 -2.45 20.23 -3.77
C MET A 156 -3.29 18.94 -3.76
N LYS A 157 -4.35 18.90 -2.96
CA LYS A 157 -5.19 17.72 -2.73
C LYS A 157 -6.54 17.74 -3.46
N SER A 158 -6.94 18.90 -3.98
CA SER A 158 -8.17 19.05 -4.76
C SER A 158 -8.10 18.21 -6.03
N GLU A 159 -9.23 17.61 -6.39
CA GLU A 159 -9.39 16.83 -7.63
C GLU A 159 -9.03 17.64 -8.88
N MET A 160 -9.18 18.97 -8.82
CA MET A 160 -8.72 19.90 -9.86
C MET A 160 -7.21 19.78 -10.14
N ALA A 161 -6.40 19.48 -9.14
CA ALA A 161 -4.96 19.28 -9.29
C ALA A 161 -4.61 17.87 -9.79
N ASN A 162 -5.44 16.87 -9.52
CA ASN A 162 -5.26 15.53 -10.08
C ASN A 162 -5.61 15.47 -11.57
N ARG A 163 -6.51 16.35 -12.05
CA ARG A 163 -6.78 16.53 -13.49
C ARG A 163 -5.54 16.99 -14.27
N PHE A 164 -4.65 17.75 -13.64
CA PHE A 164 -3.41 18.25 -14.23
C PHE A 164 -2.17 17.74 -13.47
N GLN A 165 -2.10 16.42 -13.28
CA GLN A 165 -1.03 15.77 -12.51
C GLN A 165 0.39 16.15 -13.00
N THR A 166 0.58 16.32 -14.31
CA THR A 166 1.84 16.76 -14.92
C THR A 166 2.20 18.19 -14.53
N LEU A 167 1.23 19.12 -14.52
CA LEU A 167 1.46 20.51 -14.12
C LEU A 167 1.82 20.61 -12.63
N LYS A 168 1.14 19.83 -11.77
CA LYS A 168 1.47 19.75 -10.33
C LYS A 168 2.92 19.29 -10.13
N GLN A 169 3.34 18.26 -10.85
CA GLN A 169 4.68 17.70 -10.74
C GLN A 169 5.75 18.67 -11.27
N LEU A 170 5.49 19.34 -12.39
CA LEU A 170 6.39 20.38 -12.92
C LEU A 170 6.49 21.60 -11.99
N PHE A 171 5.38 22.04 -11.42
CA PHE A 171 5.37 23.11 -10.43
C PHE A 171 6.21 22.74 -9.21
N CYS A 172 5.98 21.56 -8.63
CA CYS A 172 6.74 21.08 -7.48
C CYS A 172 8.24 20.95 -7.78
N LEU A 173 8.60 20.43 -8.97
CA LEU A 173 9.99 20.37 -9.42
C LEU A 173 10.61 21.77 -9.55
N SER A 174 9.89 22.73 -10.13
CA SER A 174 10.39 24.10 -10.29
C SER A 174 10.61 24.80 -8.95
N VAL A 175 9.68 24.64 -8.00
CA VAL A 175 9.78 25.19 -6.65
C VAL A 175 10.94 24.54 -5.90
N ALA A 176 11.13 23.21 -6.03
CA ALA A 176 12.24 22.50 -5.41
C ALA A 176 13.60 22.96 -5.95
N ILE A 177 13.76 23.11 -7.28
CA ILE A 177 14.99 23.61 -7.89
C ILE A 177 15.26 25.06 -7.47
N ALA A 178 14.24 25.92 -7.54
CA ALA A 178 14.38 27.32 -7.13
C ALA A 178 14.74 27.46 -5.64
N SER A 179 14.09 26.69 -4.77
CA SER A 179 14.37 26.66 -3.33
C SER A 179 15.78 26.13 -3.03
N GLY A 180 16.22 25.06 -3.72
CA GLY A 180 17.57 24.52 -3.57
C GLY A 180 18.66 25.50 -4.02
N CYS A 181 18.49 26.12 -5.19
CA CYS A 181 19.40 27.17 -5.67
C CYS A 181 19.42 28.37 -4.72
N TYR A 182 18.25 28.79 -4.21
CA TYR A 182 18.15 29.87 -3.25
C TYR A 182 18.84 29.54 -1.92
N MET A 183 18.72 28.32 -1.41
CA MET A 183 19.40 27.87 -0.19
C MET A 183 20.93 27.98 -0.34
N ILE A 184 21.48 27.52 -1.47
CA ILE A 184 22.93 27.60 -1.76
C ILE A 184 23.36 29.07 -1.87
N TYR A 185 22.61 29.87 -2.61
CA TYR A 185 22.89 31.31 -2.73
C TYR A 185 22.85 32.01 -1.38
N ALA A 186 21.82 31.73 -0.57
CA ALA A 186 21.64 32.32 0.74
C ALA A 186 22.79 31.96 1.69
N GLY A 187 23.16 30.68 1.73
CA GLY A 187 24.27 30.20 2.57
C GLY A 187 25.64 30.78 2.18
N ASN A 188 25.83 31.14 0.90
CA ASN A 188 27.11 31.66 0.41
C ASN A 188 27.17 33.21 0.40
N THR A 189 26.03 33.89 0.41
CA THR A 189 25.96 35.36 0.26
C THR A 189 25.62 36.06 1.58
N TYR A 190 24.79 35.46 2.43
CA TYR A 190 24.46 36.04 3.73
C TYR A 190 25.53 35.64 4.75
N ASP A 191 26.53 36.48 4.89
CA ASP A 191 27.55 36.36 5.95
C ASP A 191 26.92 36.47 7.35
N TYR A 192 27.67 36.05 8.38
CA TYR A 192 27.29 36.13 9.80
C TYR A 192 26.68 37.48 10.21
N PHE A 193 27.09 38.57 9.55
CA PHE A 193 26.58 39.92 9.76
C PHE A 193 25.11 40.13 9.33
N ALA A 194 24.66 39.44 8.28
CA ALA A 194 23.26 39.48 7.83
C ALA A 194 22.34 38.75 8.83
N VAL A 195 22.82 37.63 9.39
CA VAL A 195 22.14 36.89 10.46
C VAL A 195 22.08 37.74 11.73
N MET A 196 23.17 38.44 12.08
CA MET A 196 23.18 39.37 13.23
C MET A 196 22.19 40.53 13.12
N LYS A 197 21.89 41.02 11.90
CA LYS A 197 20.88 42.09 11.70
C LYS A 197 19.43 41.60 11.76
N GLN A 198 19.21 40.30 11.54
CA GLN A 198 17.90 39.67 11.64
C GLN A 198 17.60 39.20 13.06
N ALA A 199 18.65 38.99 13.87
CA ALA A 199 18.49 38.73 15.29
C ALA A 199 17.77 39.94 15.92
N PRO A 200 16.64 39.70 16.62
CA PRO A 200 15.96 40.77 17.32
C PRO A 200 16.91 41.40 18.36
N PRO A 201 16.93 42.74 18.48
CA PRO A 201 17.80 43.42 19.44
C PRO A 201 17.43 42.99 20.86
N LEU A 202 18.46 42.76 21.69
CA LEU A 202 18.33 42.59 23.13
C LEU A 202 17.86 43.91 23.79
#